data_AF-A0A967MVM0-F1
#
_entry.id   AF-A0A967MVM0-F1
#
_cell.length_a   1.000
_cell.length_b   1.000
_cell.length_c   1.000
_cell.angle_alpha   90.00
_cell.angle_beta   90.00
_cell.angle_gamma   90.00
#
_symmetry.space_group_name_H-M   'P 1'
#
loop_
_entity.id
_entity.type
_entity.pdbx_description
1 polymer ?
#
loop_
_entity_poly.entity_id
_entity_poly.type
_entity_poly.pdbx_seq_one_letter_code
_entity_poly.pdbx_strand_id
1 'polypeptide(L)' 'LELPASTRALALGGAYVSADADAGALFYNPALLESARGVGVSYQRWGEESGLGQVAAAM' A
#
# COMPACT_ATOMS: atom_id res chain seq x y z
N LEU A 1 4.30 1.83 -16.93
CA LEU A 1 3.49 0.96 -16.05
C LEU A 1 3.96 1.25 -14.64
N GLU A 2 3.10 1.80 -13.77
CA GLU A 2 3.45 2.09 -12.37
C GLU A 2 3.02 0.91 -11.51
N LEU A 3 3.83 0.59 -10.50
CA LEU A 3 3.55 -0.49 -9.58
C LEU A 3 2.85 0.02 -8.32
N PRO A 4 1.74 -0.60 -7.90
CA PRO A 4 1.20 -0.34 -6.57
C PRO A 4 2.27 -0.65 -5.52
N ALA A 5 2.47 0.31 -4.62
CA ALA A 5 3.31 0.25 -3.44
C ALA A 5 2.97 -0.96 -2.52
N SER A 6 1.74 -1.49 -2.56
CA SER A 6 1.35 -2.63 -1.73
C SER A 6 0.58 -3.69 -2.49
N THR A 7 0.69 -4.95 -2.03
CA THR A 7 -0.09 -6.08 -2.57
C THR A 7 -1.59 -5.89 -2.37
N ARG A 8 -2.00 -5.19 -1.31
CA ARG A 8 -3.40 -4.80 -1.08
C ARG A 8 -3.89 -3.83 -2.16
N ALA A 9 -3.12 -2.78 -2.45
CA ALA A 9 -3.45 -1.82 -3.50
C ALA A 9 -3.50 -2.50 -4.89
N LEU A 10 -2.60 -3.46 -5.13
CA LEU A 10 -2.65 -4.32 -6.31
C LEU A 10 -3.94 -5.15 -6.37
N ALA A 11 -4.33 -5.81 -5.27
CA ALA A 11 -5.53 -6.63 -5.20
C ALA A 11 -6.82 -5.81 -5.38
N LEU A 12 -6.81 -4.54 -4.97
CA LEU A 12 -7.93 -3.62 -5.12
C LEU A 12 -8.06 -3.00 -6.52
N GLY A 13 -7.12 -3.28 -7.43
CA GLY A 13 -7.22 -2.86 -8.84
C GLY A 13 -7.41 -1.35 -9.03
N GLY A 14 -6.87 -0.52 -8.13
CA GLY A 14 -7.01 0.95 -8.17
C GLY A 14 -8.08 1.53 -7.25
N ALA A 15 -8.91 0.72 -6.58
CA ALA A 15 -9.94 1.21 -5.64
C ALA A 15 -9.38 1.72 -4.29
N TYR A 16 -8.08 1.53 -4.03
CA TYR A 16 -7.43 1.88 -2.76
C TYR A 16 -7.40 3.40 -2.48
N VAL A 17 -7.50 4.26 -3.50
CA VAL A 17 -7.45 5.72 -3.35
C VAL A 17 -8.61 6.26 -2.50
N SER A 18 -9.76 5.57 -2.50
CA SER A 18 -11.01 6.07 -1.90
C SER A 18 -11.40 5.39 -0.60
N ALA A 19 -10.86 4.20 -0.31
CA ALA A 19 -11.37 3.33 0.76
C ALA A 19 -10.31 2.95 1.82
N ASP A 20 -9.07 3.38 1.64
CA ASP A 20 -7.95 2.87 2.43
C ASP A 20 -7.49 3.90 3.47
N ALA A 21 -8.04 3.77 4.69
CA ALA A 21 -7.58 4.47 5.89
C ALA A 21 -6.64 3.58 6.71
N ASP A 22 -5.75 2.82 6.06
CA ASP A 22 -4.66 2.11 6.73
C ASP A 22 -3.30 2.77 6.46
N ALA A 23 -2.21 2.13 6.91
CA ALA A 23 -0.86 2.63 6.69
C ALA A 23 -0.51 2.88 5.20
N GLY A 24 -1.24 2.26 4.27
CA GLY A 24 -1.17 2.49 2.84
C GLY A 24 -1.62 3.87 2.37
N ALA A 25 -2.39 4.61 3.17
CA ALA A 25 -2.83 5.99 2.85
C ALA A 25 -1.65 6.92 2.53
N LEU A 26 -0.48 6.67 3.12
CA LEU A 26 0.78 7.39 2.87
C LEU A 26 1.18 7.47 1.40
N PHE A 27 0.87 6.44 0.61
CA PHE A 27 1.32 6.34 -0.78
C PHE A 27 0.30 6.87 -1.79
N TYR A 28 -0.97 6.97 -1.40
CA TYR A 28 -2.07 7.08 -2.36
C TYR A 28 -3.07 8.17 -2.07
N ASN A 29 -3.33 8.47 -0.80
CA ASN A 29 -4.27 9.52 -0.42
C ASN A 29 -3.91 10.08 0.97
N PRO A 30 -2.96 11.04 1.05
CA PRO A 30 -2.51 11.59 2.33
C PRO A 30 -3.61 12.34 3.08
N ALA A 31 -4.72 12.73 2.43
CA ALA A 31 -5.86 13.34 3.09
C ALA A 31 -6.56 12.38 4.07
N LEU A 32 -6.37 11.06 3.91
CA LEU A 32 -6.93 10.05 4.83
C LEU A 32 -6.04 9.80 6.05
N LEU A 33 -4.84 10.39 6.12
CA LEU A 33 -3.87 10.10 7.19
C LEU A 33 -4.37 10.45 8.59
N GLU A 34 -5.22 11.47 8.73
CA GLU A 34 -5.82 11.84 10.02
C GLU A 34 -6.65 10.69 10.61
N SER A 35 -7.26 9.88 9.75
CA SER A 35 -8.03 8.68 10.14
C SER A 35 -7.23 7.38 10.03
N ALA A 36 -6.03 7.41 9.45
CA ALA A 36 -5.23 6.23 9.20
C ALA A 36 -4.54 5.73 10.48
N ARG A 37 -4.56 4.42 10.68
CA ARG A 37 -3.92 3.77 11.83
C ARG A 37 -3.31 2.43 11.42
N GLY A 38 -2.23 2.06 12.10
CA GLY A 38 -1.69 0.71 12.08
C GLY A 38 -0.37 0.57 11.31
N VAL A 39 0.05 -0.68 11.13
CA VAL A 39 1.31 -1.04 10.46
C VAL A 39 1.00 -2.08 9.39
N GLY A 40 1.53 -1.87 8.18
CA GLY A 40 1.38 -2.76 7.04
C GLY A 40 2.73 -3.23 6.52
N VAL A 41 2.83 -4.53 6.21
CA VAL A 41 3.96 -5.13 5.52
C VAL A 41 3.45 -5.84 4.29
N SER A 42 4.08 -5.60 3.15
CA SER A 42 3.75 -6.28 1.90
C SER A 42 5.01 -6.75 1.19
N TYR A 43 4.90 -7.89 0.51
CA TYR A 43 5.96 -8.47 -0.29
C TYR A 43 5.37 -9.03 -1.57
N GLN A 44 5.95 -8.66 -2.71
CA GLN A 44 5.56 -9.15 -4.02
C GLN A 44 6.76 -9.68 -4.78
N ARG A 45 6.67 -10.93 -5.25
CA ARG A 45 7.67 -11.56 -6.13
C ARG A 45 7.39 -11.15 -7.58
N TRP A 46 8.43 -10.71 -8.29
CA TRP A 46 8.39 -10.24 -9.68
C TRP A 46 9.07 -11.19 -10.66
N GLY A 47 9.99 -12.02 -10.19
CA GLY A 47 10.72 -13.00 -10.99
C GLY A 47 11.28 -14.12 -10.11
N GLU A 48 12.15 -14.97 -10.67
CA GLU A 48 12.74 -16.06 -9.90
C GLU A 48 13.65 -15.58 -8.77
N GLU A 49 14.31 -14.44 -8.99
CA GLU A 49 15.29 -13.85 -8.06
C GLU A 49 14.94 -12.41 -7.66
N SER A 50 13.79 -11.89 -8.08
CA SER A 50 13.38 -10.50 -7.81
C SER A 50 12.07 -10.41 -7.03
N GLY A 51 12.04 -9.49 -6.08
CA GLY A 51 10.86 -9.15 -5.31
C GLY A 51 10.95 -7.73 -4.75
N LEU A 52 9.80 -7.20 -4.36
CA LEU A 52 9.67 -5.90 -3.74
C LEU A 52 9.02 -6.08 -2.38
N GLY A 53 9.63 -5.47 -1.36
CA GLY A 53 9.12 -5.43 -0.01
C GLY A 53 8.78 -3.99 0.38
N GLN A 54 7.69 -3.79 1.09
CA GLN A 54 7.27 -2.50 1.59
C GLN A 54 6.76 -2.60 3.03
N VAL A 55 7.14 -1.63 3.84
CA VAL A 55 6.68 -1.44 5.22
C VAL A 55 6.13 -0.03 5.36
N ALA A 56 4.98 0.10 6.01
CA ALA A 56 4.31 1.37 6.23
C ALA A 56 3.71 1.41 7.63
N ALA A 57 3.70 2.59 8.25
CA ALA A 57 3.09 2.80 9.57
C ALA A 57 2.39 4.16 9.62
N ALA A 58 1.18 4.19 10.18
CA ALA A 58 0.39 5.39 10.44
C ALA A 58 -0.08 5.41 11.90
N MET A 59 0.00 6.59 12.53
CA MET A 59 -0.22 6.80 13.97
C MET A 59 -0.99 8.08 14.25
#